data_AF-A0A822IYM4-F1
#
_entry.id   AF-A0A822IYM4-F1
#
_cell.length_a   1.000
_cell.length_b   1.000
_cell.length_c   1.000
_cell.angle_alpha   90.00
_cell.angle_beta   90.00
_cell.angle_gamma   90.00
#
_symmetry.space_group_name_H-M   'P 1'
#
loop_
_entity.id
_entity.type
_entity.pdbx_description
1 polymer ?
#
loop_
_entity_poly.entity_id
_entity_poly.type
_entity_poly.pdbx_seq_one_letter_code
_entity_poly.pdbx_strand_id
1 'polypeptide(L)' 'MGEVVKLQKSGKKLVIALPIAICENLELKDGDEVEIEPFTCGGENGVRLRPKK' A
#
# COMPACT_ATOMS: atom_id res chain seq x y z
N MET A 1 13.44 3.15 -9.00
CA MET A 1 12.53 4.31 -9.02
C MET A 1 11.15 3.82 -8.64
N GLY A 2 10.63 4.25 -7.50
CA GLY A 2 9.28 3.90 -7.05
C GLY A 2 8.23 4.79 -7.71
N GLU A 3 6.99 4.29 -7.81
CA GLU A 3 5.86 5.05 -8.32
C GLU A 3 5.36 6.04 -7.24
N VAL A 4 5.17 7.31 -7.60
CA VAL A 4 4.66 8.32 -6.65
C VAL A 4 3.14 8.32 -6.67
N VAL A 5 2.54 7.91 -5.55
CA VAL A 5 1.07 7.90 -5.38
C VAL A 5 0.60 9.11 -4.56
N LYS A 6 -0.59 9.63 -4.87
CA LYS A 6 -1.20 10.73 -4.10
C LYS A 6 -1.96 10.17 -2.89
N LEU A 7 -1.67 10.73 -1.72
CA LEU A 7 -2.49 10.53 -0.53
C LEU A 7 -3.80 11.31 -0.67
N GLN A 8 -4.91 10.66 -0.36
CA GLN A 8 -6.22 11.27 -0.30
C GLN A 8 -6.78 11.19 1.12
N LYS A 9 -7.61 12.15 1.50
CA LYS A 9 -8.30 12.14 2.78
C LYS A 9 -9.76 11.79 2.54
N SER A 10 -10.27 10.78 3.24
CA SER A 10 -11.69 10.41 3.24
C SER A 10 -12.22 10.43 4.68
N GLY A 11 -12.87 11.53 5.05
CA GLY A 11 -13.30 11.78 6.43
C GLY A 11 -12.12 11.81 7.41
N LYS A 12 -12.12 10.86 8.37
CA LYS A 12 -11.02 10.65 9.34
C LYS A 12 -9.97 9.62 8.88
N LYS A 13 -10.11 9.07 7.67
CA LYS A 13 -9.22 8.04 7.13
C LYS A 13 -8.27 8.65 6.09
N LEU A 14 -7.04 8.13 6.05
CA LEU A 14 -6.10 8.36 4.97
C LEU A 14 -6.29 7.24 3.94
N VAL A 15 -6.42 7.60 2.67
CA VAL A 15 -6.60 6.67 1.55
C VAL A 15 -5.39 6.80 0.64
N ILE A 16 -4.77 5.66 0.33
CA ILE A 16 -3.67 5.57 -0.62
C ILE A 16 -4.19 4.80 -1.83
N ALA A 17 -4.19 5.45 -3.00
CA ALA A 17 -4.54 4.76 -4.24
C ALA A 17 -3.33 3.93 -4.68
N LEU A 18 -3.48 2.61 -4.70
CA LEU A 18 -2.46 1.70 -5.25
C LEU A 18 -2.68 1.55 -6.76
N PRO A 19 -1.61 1.63 -7.57
CA PRO A 19 -1.66 1.28 -8.98
C PRO A 19 -2.18 -0.14 -9.18
N ILE A 20 -3.05 -0.33 -10.18
CA ILE A 20 -3.72 -1.62 -10.44
C ILE A 20 -2.72 -2.77 -10.65
N ALA A 21 -1.59 -2.49 -11.29
CA ALA A 21 -0.53 -3.47 -11.52
C ALA A 21 0.07 -4.03 -10.20
N ILE A 22 0.11 -3.23 -9.12
CA ILE A 22 0.58 -3.72 -7.80
C ILE A 22 -0.47 -4.67 -7.22
N CYS A 23 -1.75 -4.33 -7.33
CA CYS A 23 -2.83 -5.19 -6.87
C CYS A 23 -2.85 -6.53 -7.63
N GLU A 24 -2.70 -6.50 -8.96
CA GLU A 24 -2.62 -7.71 -9.80
C GLU A 24 -1.43 -8.59 -9.43
N ASN A 25 -0.24 -7.99 -9.25
CA ASN A 25 0.97 -8.74 -8.86
C ASN A 25 0.86 -9.40 -7.48
N LEU A 26 0.07 -8.83 -6.57
CA LEU A 26 -0.17 -9.36 -5.24
C LEU A 26 -1.46 -10.16 -5.12
N GLU A 27 -2.17 -10.35 -6.24
CA GLU A 27 -3.47 -11.03 -6.35
C GLU A 27 -4.55 -10.44 -5.40
N LEU A 28 -4.46 -9.14 -5.11
CA LEU A 28 -5.38 -8.43 -4.22
C LEU A 28 -6.68 -8.04 -4.95
N LYS A 29 -7.81 -8.26 -4.29
CA LYS A 29 -9.16 -7.91 -4.74
C LYS A 29 -9.84 -6.96 -3.77
N ASP A 30 -10.92 -6.33 -4.23
CA ASP A 30 -11.76 -5.49 -3.38
C ASP A 30 -12.29 -6.30 -2.18
N GLY A 31 -12.03 -5.78 -0.97
CA GLY A 31 -12.41 -6.42 0.28
C GLY A 31 -11.33 -7.28 0.92
N ASP A 32 -10.21 -7.54 0.24
CA ASP A 32 -9.08 -8.25 0.83
C ASP A 32 -8.42 -7.42 1.94
N GLU A 33 -8.03 -8.11 3.03
CA GLU A 33 -7.28 -7.50 4.11
C GLU A 33 -5.78 -7.55 3.83
N VAL A 34 -5.08 -6.46 4.17
CA VAL A 34 -3.62 -6.39 4.11
C VAL A 34 -3.06 -5.98 5.47
N GLU A 35 -1.96 -6.60 5.86
CA GLU A 35 -1.16 -6.17 7.00
C GLU A 35 -0.21 -5.05 6.58
N ILE A 36 -0.09 -4.05 7.44
CA ILE A 36 0.73 -2.87 7.22
C ILE A 36 1.83 -2.85 8.28
N GLU A 37 3.09 -2.87 7.83
CA GLU A 37 4.24 -2.87 8.72
C GLU A 37 5.24 -1.77 8.36
N PRO A 38 5.92 -1.18 9.36
CA PRO A 38 7.03 -0.28 9.09
C PRO A 38 8.18 -1.06 8.45
N PHE A 39 8.80 -0.47 7.43
CA PHE A 39 9.97 -1.03 6.78
C PHE A 39 11.00 0.06 6.52
N THR A 40 12.27 -0.23 6.76
CA THR A 40 13.37 0.69 6.46
C THR A 40 14.30 0.02 5.44
N CYS A 41 14.58 0.70 4.33
CA CYS A 41 15.53 0.22 3.31
C CYS A 41 16.43 1.38 2.89
N GLY A 42 17.75 1.19 2.96
CA GLY A 42 18.71 2.20 2.50
C GLY A 42 18.68 3.53 3.27
N GLY A 43 18.11 3.57 4.47
CA GLY A 43 17.95 4.80 5.28
C GLY A 43 16.61 5.53 5.07
N GLU A 44 15.76 5.06 4.17
CA GLU A 44 14.42 5.60 3.98
C GLU A 44 13.38 4.77 4.74
N ASN A 45 12.47 5.47 5.44
CA ASN A 45 11.34 4.85 6.12
C ASN A 45 10.18 4.71 5.14
N GLY A 46 9.63 3.51 5.07
CA GLY A 46 8.50 3.16 4.22
C GLY A 46 7.54 2.22 4.94
N VAL A 47 6.59 1.73 4.16
CA VAL A 47 5.56 0.83 4.63
C VAL A 47 5.58 -0.40 3.75
N ARG A 48 5.59 -1.59 4.36
CA ARG A 48 5.42 -2.86 3.68
C ARG A 48 3.97 -3.29 3.83
N LEU A 49 3.36 -3.65 2.71
CA LEU A 49 2.03 -4.25 2.66
C LEU A 49 2.19 -5.75 2.44
N ARG A 50 1.51 -6.56 3.26
CA ARG A 50 1.46 -8.02 3.10
C ARG A 50 0.00 -8.47 2.99
N PRO A 51 -0.40 -9.20 1.94
CA PRO A 51 -1.73 -9.80 1.87
C PRO A 51 -1.97 -10.72 3.07
N LYS A 52 -3.13 -10.58 3.72
CA LYS A 52 -3.54 -11.44 4.82
C LYS A 52 -4.34 -12.60 4.22
N LYS A 53 -3.66 -13.71 3.95
CA LYS A 53 -4.28 -14.94 3.43
C LYS A 53 -5.22 -15.59 4.44
#